data_AF-A0A2G9MUN5-F1
#
_entry.id   AF-A0A2G9MUN5-F1
#
_cell.length_a   1.000
_cell.length_b   1.000
_cell.length_c   1.000
_cell.angle_alpha   90.00
_cell.angle_beta   90.00
_cell.angle_gamma   90.00
#
_symmetry.space_group_name_H-M   'P 1'
#
loop_
_entity.id
_entity.type
_entity.pdbx_description
1 polymer ?
#
loop_
_entity_poly.entity_id
_entity_poly.type
_entity_poly.pdbx_seq_one_letter_code
_entity_poly.pdbx_strand_id
1 'polypeptide(L)' 'MTLTEILFYYESKQNPNGDPGFENQPRMMPDDTIMVTDVRIKRTMRDYARDVKGETLFVDFDENGTPTTADG' A
#
# COMPACT_ATOMS: atom_id res chain seq x y z
N MET A 1 27.94 -0.16 -1.56
CA MET A 1 26.48 0.06 -1.56
C MET A 1 26.23 1.29 -0.69
N THR A 2 25.60 2.34 -1.22
CA THR A 2 25.34 3.57 -0.47
C THR A 2 23.98 3.50 0.19
N LEU A 3 23.87 3.99 1.43
CA LEU A 3 22.57 4.25 2.05
C LEU A 3 21.86 5.33 1.23
N THR A 4 20.61 5.08 0.88
CA THR A 4 19.78 6.02 0.12
C THR A 4 18.54 6.32 0.94
N GLU A 5 18.24 7.59 1.11
CA GLU A 5 17.00 8.08 1.70
C GLU A 5 16.13 8.69 0.60
N ILE A 6 14.81 8.56 0.74
CA ILE A 6 13.85 9.09 -0.21
C ILE A 6 12.78 9.85 0.57
N LEU A 7 12.54 11.10 0.15
CA LEU A 7 11.40 11.89 0.56
C LEU A 7 10.34 11.82 -0.55
N PHE A 8 9.18 11.25 -0.24
CA PHE A 8 8.11 11.03 -1.19
C PHE A 8 6.90 11.91 -0.87
N TYR A 9 6.57 12.83 -1.78
CA TYR A 9 5.37 13.66 -1.70
C TYR A 9 4.35 13.21 -2.74
N TYR A 10 3.09 13.13 -2.34
CA TYR A 10 1.99 12.89 -3.24
C TYR A 10 0.72 13.63 -2.75
N GLU A 11 -0.20 13.86 -3.67
CA GLU A 11 -1.51 14.46 -3.39
C GLU A 11 -2.59 13.38 -3.59
N SER A 12 -3.64 13.41 -2.77
CA SER A 12 -4.85 12.62 -2.97
C SER A 12 -6.08 13.50 -2.84
N LYS A 13 -7.03 13.35 -3.78
CA LYS A 13 -8.35 14.00 -3.72
C LYS A 13 -9.41 13.13 -3.04
N GLN A 14 -9.04 11.94 -2.58
CA GLN A 14 -9.89 10.93 -1.95
C GLN A 14 -9.25 10.45 -0.64
N ASN A 15 -9.97 9.65 0.16
CA ASN A 15 -9.41 9.08 1.38
C ASN A 15 -8.15 8.23 1.06
N PRO A 16 -6.95 8.66 1.47
CA PRO A 16 -5.72 7.96 1.13
C PRO A 16 -5.53 6.69 1.97
N ASN A 17 -6.10 6.65 3.18
CA ASN A 17 -5.95 5.57 4.13
C ASN A 17 -7.13 5.52 5.11
N GLY A 18 -8.00 4.54 4.91
CA GLY A 18 -9.18 4.35 5.75
C GLY A 18 -8.87 3.80 7.12
N ASP A 19 -9.63 4.26 8.12
CA ASP A 19 -9.62 3.69 9.46
C ASP A 19 -10.62 2.51 9.56
N PRO A 20 -10.16 1.27 9.79
CA PRO A 20 -11.05 0.12 9.99
C PRO A 20 -11.87 0.23 11.27
N GLY A 21 -11.45 1.05 12.25
CA GLY A 21 -12.22 1.32 13.46
C GLY A 21 -13.27 2.41 13.31
N PHE A 22 -13.30 3.11 12.17
CA PHE A 22 -14.09 4.33 11.99
C PHE A 22 -14.72 4.41 10.60
N GLU A 23 -15.49 3.37 10.22
CA GLU A 23 -16.26 3.32 8.95
C GLU A 23 -15.46 3.72 7.69
N ASN A 24 -14.16 3.43 7.67
CA ASN A 24 -13.26 3.80 6.56
C ASN A 24 -13.19 5.32 6.32
N GLN A 25 -13.38 6.15 7.35
CA GLN A 25 -13.01 7.58 7.32
C GLN A 25 -11.47 7.74 7.21
N PRO A 26 -10.95 8.92 6.81
CA PRO A 26 -9.51 9.17 6.86
C PRO A 26 -8.97 8.91 8.27
N ARG A 27 -7.80 8.26 8.34
CA ARG A 27 -7.16 7.97 9.63
C ARG A 27 -6.61 9.24 10.26
N MET A 28 -7.45 9.90 11.06
CA MET A 28 -7.09 11.11 11.79
C MET A 28 -6.19 10.79 12.99
N MET A 29 -5.18 11.62 13.19
CA MET A 29 -4.27 11.56 14.33
C MET A 29 -4.67 12.60 15.39
N PRO A 30 -4.19 12.47 16.64
CA PRO A 30 -4.49 13.44 17.70
C PRO A 30 -4.02 14.88 17.43
N ASP A 31 -3.10 15.08 16.48
CA ASP A 31 -2.57 16.38 16.06
C ASP A 31 -3.27 16.94 14.81
N ASP A 32 -4.48 16.43 14.49
CA ASP A 32 -5.29 16.78 13.33
C ASP A 32 -4.67 16.46 11.96
N THR A 33 -3.58 15.68 11.92
CA THR A 33 -3.02 15.18 10.67
C THR A 33 -3.72 13.92 10.17
N ILE A 34 -3.67 13.65 8.86
CA ILE A 34 -4.12 12.39 8.27
C ILE A 34 -2.94 11.45 8.13
N MET A 35 -2.98 10.31 8.81
CA MET A 35 -1.93 9.30 8.73
C MET A 35 -2.15 8.36 7.55
N VAL A 36 -1.12 8.24 6.74
CA VAL A 36 -1.02 7.18 5.73
C VAL A 36 0.03 6.20 6.21
N THR A 37 -0.41 4.97 6.51
CA THR A 37 0.48 3.95 7.06
C THR A 37 1.45 3.47 6.01
N ASP A 38 2.60 2.98 6.46
CA ASP A 38 3.59 2.33 5.59
C ASP A 38 2.98 1.13 4.85
N VAL A 39 2.11 0.36 5.50
CA VAL A 39 1.34 -0.74 4.89
C VAL A 39 0.50 -0.24 3.72
N ARG A 40 -0.13 0.94 3.83
CA ARG A 40 -0.92 1.52 2.74
C ARG A 40 -0.05 1.90 1.55
N ILE A 41 1.09 2.54 1.79
CA ILE A 41 2.05 2.88 0.73
C ILE A 41 2.62 1.63 0.05
N LYS A 42 3.02 0.62 0.84
CA LYS A 42 3.49 -0.68 0.35
C LYS A 42 2.44 -1.36 -0.53
N ARG A 43 1.15 -1.28 -0.17
CA ARG A 43 0.05 -1.83 -0.97
C ARG A 43 -0.04 -1.15 -2.34
N THR A 44 -0.01 0.18 -2.38
CA THR A 44 -0.01 0.92 -3.65
C THR A 44 1.18 0.55 -4.55
N MET A 45 2.38 0.41 -3.97
CA MET A 45 3.56 -0.03 -4.72
C MET A 45 3.41 -1.45 -5.27
N ARG A 46 2.90 -2.37 -4.43
CA ARG A 46 2.63 -3.76 -4.83
C ARG A 46 1.61 -3.84 -5.95
N ASP A 47 0.48 -3.15 -5.81
CA ASP A 47 -0.57 -3.13 -6.84
C ASP A 47 -0.04 -2.58 -8.16
N TYR A 48 0.79 -1.53 -8.15
CA TYR A 48 1.45 -1.03 -9.35
C TYR A 48 2.41 -2.07 -9.98
N ALA A 49 3.22 -2.74 -9.17
CA ALA A 49 4.14 -3.78 -9.66
C ALA A 49 3.37 -4.93 -10.33
N ARG A 50 2.29 -5.40 -9.71
CA ARG A 50 1.43 -6.46 -10.28
C ARG A 50 0.67 -6.00 -11.51
N ASP A 51 -0.14 -4.95 -11.36
CA ASP A 51 -1.19 -4.60 -12.33
C ASP A 51 -0.65 -3.78 -13.50
N VAL A 52 0.45 -3.05 -13.31
CA VAL A 52 1.04 -2.18 -14.34
C VAL A 52 2.37 -2.74 -14.87
N LYS A 53 3.20 -3.34 -14.01
CA LYS A 53 4.49 -3.92 -14.44
C LYS A 53 4.42 -5.41 -14.76
N GLY A 54 3.35 -6.11 -14.35
CA GLY A 54 3.22 -7.56 -14.56
C GLY A 54 4.21 -8.38 -13.71
N GLU A 55 4.69 -7.82 -12.59
CA GLU A 55 5.61 -8.51 -11.70
C GLU A 55 4.85 -9.51 -10.80
N THR A 56 5.44 -10.69 -10.60
CA THR A 56 4.91 -11.68 -9.67
C THR A 56 5.12 -11.23 -8.24
N LEU A 57 4.02 -11.13 -7.48
CA LEU A 57 4.07 -10.89 -6.04
C LEU A 57 3.89 -12.20 -5.27
N PHE A 58 4.87 -12.53 -4.44
CA PHE A 58 4.73 -13.63 -3.49
C PHE A 58 3.86 -13.23 -2.30
N VAL A 59 3.17 -14.21 -1.70
CA VAL A 59 2.17 -14.00 -0.65
C VAL A 59 1.08 -13.04 -1.17
N ASP A 60 0.50 -13.43 -2.30
CA ASP A 60 -0.66 -12.81 -2.95
C ASP A 60 -1.55 -13.90 -3.55
N PHE A 61 -2.66 -13.53 -4.19
CA PHE A 61 -3.51 -14.44 -4.94
C PHE A 61 -3.47 -14.09 -6.43
N ASP A 62 -3.48 -15.09 -7.29
CA ASP A 62 -3.65 -14.90 -8.74
C ASP A 62 -5.09 -14.48 -9.08
N GLU A 63 -5.34 -14.22 -10.36
CA GLU A 63 -6.68 -13.83 -10.87
C GLU A 63 -7.78 -14.86 -10.59
N ASN A 64 -7.41 -16.13 -10.32
CA ASN A 64 -8.31 -17.22 -10.01
C ASN A 64 -8.48 -17.43 -8.50
N GLY A 65 -7.85 -16.60 -7.66
CA GLY A 65 -7.86 -16.75 -6.21
C GLY A 65 -6.92 -17.85 -5.70
N THR A 66 -5.97 -18.30 -6.52
CA THR A 66 -4.95 -19.29 -6.12
C THR A 66 -3.80 -18.58 -5.40
N PRO A 67 -3.36 -19.04 -4.22
CA PRO A 67 -2.22 -18.45 -3.53
C PRO A 67 -0.94 -18.54 -4.37
N THR A 68 -0.24 -17.42 -4.54
CA THR A 68 1.12 -17.36 -5.07
C THR A 68 2.11 -17.41 -3.90
N THR A 69 2.71 -18.57 -3.66
CA THR A 69 3.72 -18.78 -2.61
C THR A 69 5.13 -18.51 -3.13
N ALA A 70 6.04 -18.12 -2.25
CA ALA A 70 7.47 -18.00 -2.58
C ALA A 70 8.15 -19.37 -2.70
N ASP A 71 7.50 -20.40 -2.17
CA ASP A 71 8.02 -21.76 -2.15
C ASP A 71 7.68 -22.43 -3.48
N GLY A 72 8.72 -22.73 -4.25
CA GLY A 72 8.70 -23.72 -5.33
C GLY A 72 8.80 -25.13 -4.80
#